data_AF-A0A920RZ16-F1
#
_entry.id   AF-A0A920RZ16-F1
#
_cell.length_a   1.000
_cell.length_b   1.000
_cell.length_c   1.000
_cell.angle_alpha   90.00
_cell.angle_beta   90.00
_cell.angle_gamma   90.00
#
_symmetry.space_group_name_H-M   'P 1'
#
loop_
_entity.id
_entity.type
_entity.pdbx_description
1 polymer ?
#
loop_
_entity_poly.entity_id
_entity_poly.type
_entity_poly.pdbx_seq_one_letter_code
_entity_poly.pdbx_strand_id
1 'polypeptide(L)'
;MVIKKNVGCIDLHRITGFLSITSEAAVESTQANADQVFVNGGVYTMNQTMPWAEAVAVQDGIVVAVGGNSEISEYIGDATTVTDLEGKMLLPAFHDAHAHPIWSGIDHFEVSCFWFSKH
;
A
#
# COMPACT_ATOMS: atom_id res chain seq x y z
N MET A 1 -4.04 -27.77 24.43
CA MET A 1 -3.70 -28.74 23.36
C MET A 1 -2.29 -29.24 23.63
N VAL A 2 -2.15 -30.55 23.88
CA VAL A 2 -0.93 -31.20 24.38
C VAL A 2 0.14 -31.28 23.28
N ILE A 3 1.36 -30.82 23.55
CA ILE A 3 2.55 -31.38 22.89
C ILE A 3 3.63 -31.65 23.94
N LYS A 4 3.50 -32.78 24.63
CA LYS A 4 4.61 -33.49 25.26
C LYS A 4 5.59 -33.89 24.16
N LYS A 5 6.88 -33.56 24.27
CA LYS A 5 7.93 -34.31 23.59
C LYS A 5 8.99 -34.75 24.60
N ASN A 6 9.14 -36.07 24.64
CA ASN A 6 9.94 -36.85 25.56
C ASN A 6 11.41 -36.44 25.53
N VAL A 7 11.97 -36.35 26.74
CA VAL A 7 13.41 -36.36 26.98
C VAL A 7 13.89 -37.79 26.73
N GLY A 8 14.52 -38.02 25.57
CA GLY A 8 15.14 -39.28 25.22
C GLY A 8 16.57 -39.33 25.76
N CYS A 9 16.78 -40.26 26.69
CA CYS A 9 18.09 -40.72 27.16
C CYS A 9 19.00 -41.05 25.97
N ILE A 10 20.16 -40.40 25.88
CA ILE A 10 21.19 -40.73 24.89
C ILE A 10 22.46 -41.12 25.62
N ASP A 11 22.72 -42.42 25.53
CA ASP A 11 23.87 -43.13 26.05
C ASP A 11 25.19 -42.50 25.62
N LEU A 12 26.07 -42.43 26.62
CA LEU A 12 27.50 -42.17 26.50
C LEU A 12 28.08 -43.20 25.52
N HIS A 13 28.71 -42.77 24.41
CA HIS A 13 29.95 -43.30 23.78
C HIS A 13 30.06 -42.88 22.30
N ARG A 14 31.03 -41.98 22.04
CA ARG A 14 31.81 -41.80 20.79
C ARG A 14 31.05 -41.71 19.46
N ILE A 15 30.71 -40.50 19.01
CA ILE A 15 30.66 -40.18 17.57
C ILE A 15 31.25 -38.78 17.34
N THR A 16 32.38 -38.76 16.64
CA THR A 16 32.94 -37.62 15.92
C THR A 16 31.94 -37.13 14.87
N GLY A 17 31.49 -35.89 15.01
CA GLY A 17 30.63 -35.25 14.01
C GLY A 17 30.15 -33.91 14.53
N PHE A 18 30.83 -32.84 14.13
CA PHE A 18 30.38 -31.47 14.40
C PHE A 18 29.12 -31.23 13.56
N LEU A 19 27.95 -31.57 14.12
CA LEU A 19 26.66 -31.24 13.52
C LEU A 19 26.37 -29.78 13.86
N SER A 20 26.87 -28.87 13.03
CA SER A 20 26.47 -27.46 13.05
C SER A 20 24.99 -27.38 12.70
N ILE A 21 24.15 -27.29 13.73
CA ILE A 21 22.78 -26.80 13.63
C ILE A 21 22.87 -25.30 13.32
N THR A 22 22.86 -24.93 12.04
CA THR A 22 22.55 -23.56 11.64
C THR A 22 21.04 -23.40 11.81
N SER A 23 20.63 -22.86 12.95
CA SER A 23 19.28 -22.35 13.14
C SER A 23 19.14 -21.12 12.26
N GLU A 24 18.53 -21.27 11.08
CA GLU A 24 18.04 -20.15 10.29
C GLU A 24 16.88 -19.54 11.07
N ALA A 25 17.16 -18.51 11.86
CA ALA A 25 16.10 -17.69 12.43
C ALA A 25 15.42 -16.99 11.26
N ALA A 26 14.26 -17.49 10.85
CA ALA A 26 13.36 -16.76 9.97
C ALA A 26 13.05 -15.43 10.66
N VAL A 27 13.66 -14.35 10.16
CA VAL A 27 13.25 -13.00 10.51
C VAL A 27 11.88 -12.85 9.88
N GLU A 28 10.83 -13.06 10.66
CA GLU A 28 9.48 -12.69 10.27
C GLU A 28 9.47 -11.16 10.22
N SER A 29 9.69 -10.62 9.00
CA SER A 29 9.58 -9.20 8.74
C SER A 29 8.15 -8.82 9.07
N THR A 30 7.96 -8.10 10.18
CA THR A 30 6.68 -7.50 10.51
C THR A 30 6.46 -6.38 9.49
N GLN A 31 5.95 -6.74 8.31
CA GLN A 31 5.60 -5.81 7.26
C GLN A 31 4.51 -4.92 7.85
N ALA A 32 4.78 -3.63 7.96
CA ALA A 32 3.83 -2.72 8.57
C ALA A 32 2.58 -2.67 7.68
N ASN A 33 1.43 -2.98 8.25
CA ASN A 33 0.15 -2.97 7.55
C ASN A 33 -0.15 -1.54 7.06
N ALA A 34 -0.72 -1.43 5.86
CA ALA A 34 -1.14 -0.15 5.30
C ALA A 34 -2.46 0.32 5.90
N ASP A 35 -2.72 1.62 5.92
CA ASP A 35 -4.00 2.18 6.37
C ASP A 35 -5.06 2.13 5.25
N GLN A 36 -4.61 2.36 4.01
CA GLN A 36 -5.45 2.38 2.82
C GLN A 36 -4.78 1.57 1.71
N VAL A 37 -5.56 0.69 1.08
CA VAL A 37 -5.11 -0.11 -0.06
C VAL A 37 -6.11 0.04 -1.19
N PHE A 38 -5.61 0.35 -2.39
CA PHE A 38 -6.40 0.41 -3.62
C PHE A 38 -6.05 -0.81 -4.48
N VAL A 39 -7.06 -1.58 -4.90
CA VAL A 39 -6.88 -2.81 -5.69
C VAL A 39 -7.71 -2.78 -6.96
N ASN A 40 -7.39 -3.71 -7.88
CA ASN A 40 -8.11 -3.97 -9.12
C ASN A 40 -8.27 -2.73 -10.00
N GLY A 41 -7.27 -1.84 -10.05
CA GLY A 41 -7.31 -0.62 -10.86
C GLY A 41 -6.14 -0.48 -11.82
N GLY A 42 -6.24 0.47 -12.75
CA GLY A 42 -5.10 0.90 -13.56
C GLY A 42 -4.37 2.04 -12.87
N VAL A 43 -3.28 1.74 -12.16
CA VAL A 43 -2.50 2.76 -11.44
C VAL A 43 -1.41 3.30 -12.36
N TYR A 44 -1.43 4.60 -12.63
CA TYR A 44 -0.37 5.27 -13.38
C TYR A 44 0.67 5.86 -12.42
N THR A 45 1.89 5.33 -12.42
CA THR A 45 2.90 5.66 -11.40
C THR A 45 3.82 6.81 -11.80
N MET A 46 3.81 7.19 -13.09
CA MET A 46 4.79 8.08 -13.73
C MET A 46 6.25 7.60 -13.61
N ASN A 47 6.49 6.36 -13.17
CA ASN A 47 7.81 5.75 -13.17
C ASN A 47 8.13 5.19 -14.56
N GLN A 48 9.28 5.57 -15.12
CA GLN A 48 9.70 5.12 -16.45
C GLN A 48 9.91 3.59 -16.54
N THR A 49 10.31 2.94 -15.44
CA THR A 49 10.58 1.49 -15.43
C THR A 49 9.34 0.65 -15.15
N MET A 50 8.32 1.25 -14.53
CA MET A 50 7.06 0.59 -14.19
C MET A 50 5.91 1.60 -14.29
N PRO A 51 5.50 2.01 -15.51
CA PRO A 51 4.52 3.09 -15.69
C PRO A 51 3.12 2.71 -15.23
N TRP A 52 2.82 1.41 -15.19
CA TRP A 52 1.53 0.85 -14.81
C TRP A 52 1.69 -0.13 -13.65
N ALA A 53 0.74 -0.08 -12.72
CA ALA A 53 0.57 -1.03 -11.63
C ALA A 53 -0.92 -1.34 -11.44
N GLU A 54 -1.24 -2.35 -10.65
CA GLU A 54 -2.62 -2.79 -10.42
C GLU A 54 -3.17 -2.34 -9.07
N ALA A 55 -2.27 -2.12 -8.09
CA ALA A 55 -2.62 -1.81 -6.73
C ALA A 55 -1.59 -0.89 -6.05
N VAL A 56 -2.03 -0.18 -5.02
CA VAL A 56 -1.21 0.75 -4.20
C VAL A 56 -1.56 0.59 -2.73
N ALA A 57 -0.54 0.57 -1.87
CA ALA A 57 -0.66 0.62 -0.42
C ALA A 57 -0.17 1.97 0.12
N VAL A 58 -0.96 2.56 1.01
CA VAL A 58 -0.70 3.86 1.65
C VAL A 58 -0.72 3.71 3.17
N GLN A 59 0.31 4.21 3.83
CA GLN A 59 0.45 4.28 5.28
C GLN A 59 0.79 5.71 5.68
N ASP A 60 0.05 6.29 6.61
CA ASP A 60 0.24 7.68 7.09
C ASP A 60 0.31 8.72 5.95
N GLY A 61 -0.44 8.50 4.87
CA GLY A 61 -0.43 9.36 3.67
C GLY A 61 0.78 9.18 2.75
N ILE A 62 1.67 8.23 3.06
CA ILE A 62 2.84 7.89 2.25
C ILE A 62 2.57 6.59 1.49
N VAL A 63 2.90 6.56 0.21
CA VAL A 63 2.85 5.33 -0.60
C VAL A 63 3.99 4.41 -0.16
N VAL A 64 3.66 3.26 0.42
CA VAL A 64 4.64 2.28 0.93
C VAL A 64 4.92 1.16 -0.07
N ALA A 65 3.95 0.84 -0.92
CA ALA A 65 4.12 -0.16 -1.98
C ALA A 65 3.22 0.13 -3.18
N VAL A 66 3.71 -0.24 -4.37
CA VAL A 66 3.00 -0.16 -5.65
C VAL A 66 3.36 -1.40 -6.44
N GLY A 67 2.37 -2.11 -6.99
CA GLY A 67 2.63 -3.37 -7.67
C GLY A 67 1.37 -4.10 -8.12
N GLY A 68 1.47 -5.42 -8.22
CA GLY A 68 0.34 -6.29 -8.54
C GLY A 68 -0.63 -6.47 -7.38
N ASN A 69 -1.87 -6.87 -7.68
CA ASN A 69 -2.90 -7.11 -6.64
C ASN A 69 -2.45 -8.11 -5.57
N SER A 70 -1.73 -9.16 -5.97
CA SER A 70 -1.22 -10.19 -5.06
C SER A 70 -0.10 -9.68 -4.15
N GLU A 71 0.81 -8.87 -4.68
CA GLU A 71 1.94 -8.31 -3.93
C GLU A 71 1.47 -7.32 -2.87
N ILE A 72 0.46 -6.50 -3.23
CA ILE A 72 -0.11 -5.51 -2.32
C ILE A 72 -1.00 -6.14 -1.24
N SER A 73 -1.53 -7.34 -1.49
CA SER A 73 -2.36 -8.05 -0.51
C SER A 73 -1.62 -8.38 0.79
N GLU A 74 -0.29 -8.47 0.75
CA GLU A 74 0.57 -8.70 1.91
C GLU A 74 0.59 -7.51 2.90
N TYR A 75 0.18 -6.33 2.44
CA TYR A 75 0.11 -5.11 3.25
C TYR A 75 -1.27 -4.89 3.90
N ILE A 76 -2.22 -5.79 3.66
CA ILE A 76 -3.58 -5.71 4.22
C ILE A 76 -3.58 -6.37 5.61
N GLY A 77 -3.78 -5.54 6.64
CA GLY A 77 -3.99 -5.98 8.01
C GLY A 77 -5.40 -5.68 8.52
N ASP A 78 -5.65 -6.00 9.79
CA ASP A 78 -6.98 -5.88 10.43
C ASP A 78 -7.56 -4.46 10.43
N ALA A 79 -6.71 -3.43 10.39
CA ALA A 79 -7.10 -2.02 10.38
C ALA A 79 -7.10 -1.39 8.98
N THR A 80 -6.71 -2.13 7.95
CA THR A 80 -6.57 -1.62 6.59
C THR A 80 -7.93 -1.43 5.93
N THR A 81 -8.15 -0.27 5.34
CA THR A 81 -9.30 -0.05 4.45
C THR A 81 -8.92 -0.42 3.03
N VAL A 82 -9.64 -1.40 2.46
CA VAL A 82 -9.43 -1.84 1.08
C VAL A 82 -10.49 -1.21 0.19
N THR A 83 -10.06 -0.51 -0.85
CA THR A 83 -10.91 0.09 -1.87
C THR A 83 -10.71 -0.63 -3.20
N ASP A 84 -11.75 -1.29 -3.69
CA ASP A 84 -11.77 -1.86 -5.04
C ASP A 84 -12.05 -0.75 -6.07
N LEU A 85 -11.14 -0.60 -7.04
CA LEU A 85 -11.25 0.38 -8.11
C LEU A 85 -12.12 -0.11 -9.27
N GLU A 86 -12.50 -1.39 -9.34
CA GLU A 86 -13.38 -1.97 -10.36
C GLU A 86 -12.87 -1.72 -11.80
N GLY A 87 -11.56 -1.74 -12.00
CA GLY A 87 -10.90 -1.44 -13.28
C GLY A 87 -10.80 0.06 -13.60
N LYS A 88 -11.18 0.95 -12.70
CA LYS A 88 -10.98 2.41 -12.85
C LYS A 88 -9.50 2.77 -12.71
N MET A 89 -9.17 3.96 -13.18
CA MET A 89 -7.79 4.45 -13.23
C MET A 89 -7.47 5.32 -12.01
N LEU A 90 -6.31 5.06 -11.39
CA LEU A 90 -5.75 5.88 -10.33
C LEU A 90 -4.59 6.72 -10.90
N LEU A 91 -4.71 8.04 -10.74
CA LEU A 91 -3.76 9.02 -11.22
C LEU A 91 -3.09 9.74 -10.06
N PRO A 92 -1.82 10.15 -10.20
CA PRO A 92 -1.22 11.11 -9.29
C PRO A 92 -2.03 12.41 -9.32
N ALA A 93 -2.15 13.06 -8.17
CA ALA A 93 -2.83 14.35 -8.09
C ALA A 93 -2.14 15.38 -9.00
N PHE A 94 -2.94 16.23 -9.64
CA PHE A 94 -2.40 17.33 -10.42
C PHE A 94 -1.80 18.39 -9.49
N HIS A 95 -0.57 18.79 -9.78
CA HIS A 95 0.09 19.90 -9.11
C HIS A 95 0.14 21.11 -10.06
N ASP A 96 -0.57 22.18 -9.71
CA ASP A 96 -0.53 23.44 -10.46
C ASP A 96 0.55 24.36 -9.89
N ALA A 97 1.62 24.57 -10.65
CA ALA A 97 2.74 25.40 -10.27
C ALA A 97 2.46 26.91 -10.45
N HIS A 98 1.37 27.27 -11.13
CA HIS A 98 1.06 28.66 -11.44
C HIS A 98 -0.44 28.92 -11.42
N ALA A 99 -1.01 28.81 -10.23
CA ALA A 99 -2.38 29.20 -9.96
C ALA A 99 -2.45 30.62 -9.34
N HIS A 100 -3.48 31.37 -9.72
CA HIS A 100 -3.88 32.62 -9.07
C HIS A 100 -5.22 32.43 -8.33
N PRO A 101 -5.26 31.67 -7.21
CA PRO A 101 -6.50 31.21 -6.60
C PRO A 101 -7.41 32.34 -6.10
N ILE A 102 -6.85 33.49 -5.74
CA ILE A 102 -7.62 34.67 -5.31
C ILE A 102 -8.46 35.21 -6.47
N TRP A 103 -7.90 35.29 -7.66
CA TRP A 103 -8.60 35.80 -8.85
C TRP A 103 -9.71 34.84 -9.28
N SER A 104 -9.41 33.53 -9.32
CA SER A 104 -10.42 32.50 -9.60
C SER A 104 -11.55 32.49 -8.55
N GLY A 105 -11.23 32.76 -7.28
CA GLY A 105 -12.23 32.90 -6.23
C GLY A 105 -13.18 34.07 -6.49
N ILE A 106 -12.65 35.24 -6.83
CA ILE A 106 -13.45 36.44 -7.13
C ILE A 106 -14.36 36.20 -8.34
N ASP A 107 -13.84 35.62 -9.43
CA ASP A 107 -14.63 35.29 -10.62
C ASP A 107 -15.78 34.31 -10.31
N HIS A 108 -15.59 33.37 -9.37
CA HIS A 108 -16.65 32.43 -8.95
C HIS A 108 -17.68 33.04 -7.97
N PHE A 109 -17.39 34.19 -7.35
CA PHE A 109 -18.37 34.95 -6.56
C PHE A 109 -19.21 35.91 -7.41
N GLU A 110 -18.86 36.11 -8.69
CA GLU A 110 -19.71 36.84 -9.63
C GLU A 110 -20.92 36.00 -10.02
N VAL A 111 -21.96 36.04 -9.18
CA VAL A 111 -23.31 35.66 -9.59
C VAL A 111 -23.74 36.68 -10.65
N SER A 112 -23.76 36.28 -11.92
CA SER A 112 -24.25 37.15 -12.99
C SER A 112 -25.74 37.41 -12.80
N CYS A 113 -26.11 38.49 -12.10
CA CYS A 113 -27.47 38.99 -12.02
C CYS A 113 -27.94 39.66 -13.33
N PHE A 114 -27.34 39.33 -14.48
CA PHE A 114 -27.67 39.95 -15.77
C PHE A 114 -28.79 39.23 -16.55
N TRP A 115 -29.38 38.18 -15.99
CA TRP A 115 -30.47 37.42 -16.63
C TRP A 115 -31.88 37.80 -16.16
N PHE A 116 -32.12 39.02 -15.66
CA PHE A 116 -33.49 39.49 -15.42
C PHE A 116 -33.64 40.99 -15.65
N SER A 117 -33.82 41.38 -16.92
CA SER A 117 -34.71 42.48 -17.37
C SER A 117 -34.23 43.03 -18.72
N LYS A 118 -34.68 42.41 -19.82
CA LYS A 118 -35.02 43.16 -21.04
C LYS A 118 -36.48 42.91 -21.37
N HIS A 119 -37.34 43.73 -20.77
CA HIS A 119 -38.42 44.37 -21.52
C HIS A 119 -37.85 45.62 -22.18
#